data_AF-A0A519QHP3-F1
#
_entry.id   AF-A0A519QHP3-F1
#
_cell.length_a   1.000
_cell.length_b   1.000
_cell.length_c   1.000
_cell.angle_alpha   90.00
_cell.angle_beta   90.00
_cell.angle_gamma   90.00
#
_symmetry.space_group_name_H-M   'P 1'
#
loop_
_entity.id
_entity.type
_entity.pdbx_description
1 polymer ?
#
loop_
_entity_poly.entity_id
_entity_poly.type
_entity_poly.pdbx_seq_one_letter_code
_entity_poly.pdbx_strand_id
1 'polypeptide(L)'
;MVGFNATRRGYLGLSAGAVAASTLSLPARAATSPTAALPVLVAADRREHTDLSGQWHWSVDPYRDGAEGFHGAEAGLGHRRYDEVNVEQAMRANPRVLYEYDMDQAPTTALPGAWQAAEPELRHYQGLMWYRRGFEATRSSGRAFIRVGAAEYQTGVWFNGTHLGDHEGGFTPFAFEVTDLIKDGTNHITLGVDSIHKEASVPPPITDWETYGGVTRTVTLVRTAQTFIDDAWIRLDKQGRIAVTVHLNGSAAANAAVRVEIKALNLALTGRTDAAGHWTATAAAPRRLERWSPEHPTLYDVAFTAGDDVLTDRVGFRTLEVRGEDILLNGQSVFLRGICLHEEEIGANPARIITEETARALLVEAKEGLNCNFVRLAHYPHSEVMTRLCDELGLIVWSEIPVYWRVAFDNPKTLTTARTMLAENIRRDRNRCSIALWSVGNETPVSPPRNAFLRALITDVRALDDTRLVTAALLFGRSDVNGVPTQHADDPLAADLDVMAVNTYNGWYSEDPLSRLPDIRWTSNIRKPLIFSEFGADAKIGFHDMETMRKFSEEFQAEYFRQTLSMADRVPFLRGLSPWILKDFRSPRRQHPVFQQGWNRKGLISELGERKQAFAVLADHYKRKARA
;
A
#
# COMPACT_ATOMS: atom_id res chain seq x y z
N MET A 1 46.59 -38.48 -57.41
CA MET A 1 46.42 -39.39 -56.26
C MET A 1 45.05 -39.11 -55.66
N VAL A 2 44.09 -40.03 -55.89
CA VAL A 2 42.97 -40.46 -55.01
C VAL A 2 42.53 -39.40 -53.96
N GLY A 3 41.38 -38.73 -53.99
CA GLY A 3 40.00 -39.16 -54.25
C GLY A 3 39.34 -39.66 -52.96
N PHE A 4 38.45 -38.91 -52.27
CA PHE A 4 37.46 -39.51 -51.36
C PHE A 4 36.22 -38.64 -51.08
N ASN A 5 35.10 -39.27 -51.38
CA ASN A 5 33.67 -39.04 -51.18
C ASN A 5 33.14 -38.21 -49.99
N ALA A 6 32.06 -37.50 -50.33
CA ALA A 6 31.00 -37.05 -49.44
C ALA A 6 30.27 -38.21 -48.76
N THR A 7 29.88 -38.00 -47.50
CA THR A 7 28.80 -38.76 -46.85
C THR A 7 27.89 -37.81 -46.09
N ARG A 8 26.63 -37.75 -46.53
CA ARG A 8 25.50 -37.18 -45.79
C ARG A 8 25.26 -38.03 -44.53
N ARG A 9 25.16 -37.38 -43.36
CA ARG A 9 24.46 -37.92 -42.19
C ARG A 9 23.42 -36.92 -41.74
N GLY A 10 22.19 -37.40 -41.65
CA GLY A 10 21.02 -36.62 -41.21
C GLY A 10 21.11 -36.27 -39.72
N TYR A 11 20.68 -35.06 -39.40
CA TYR A 11 20.36 -34.68 -38.03
C TYR A 11 18.89 -35.05 -37.78
N LEU A 12 18.70 -36.07 -36.93
CA LEU A 12 17.45 -36.37 -36.27
C LEU A 12 17.10 -35.23 -35.31
N GLY A 13 15.83 -34.83 -35.33
CA GLY A 13 15.27 -33.81 -34.44
C GLY A 13 15.37 -34.23 -32.98
N LEU A 14 15.85 -33.30 -32.15
CA LEU A 14 15.64 -33.30 -30.72
C LEU A 14 14.62 -32.21 -30.40
N SER A 15 13.43 -32.67 -30.05
CA SER A 15 12.36 -31.89 -29.42
C SER A 15 12.92 -31.11 -28.23
N ALA A 16 12.68 -29.79 -28.22
CA ALA A 16 12.91 -28.94 -27.07
C ALA A 16 11.98 -29.37 -25.93
N GLY A 17 12.52 -30.14 -24.99
CA GLY A 17 11.87 -30.40 -23.71
C GLY A 17 11.86 -29.11 -22.90
N ALA A 18 10.66 -28.62 -22.58
CA ALA A 18 10.46 -27.54 -21.64
C ALA A 18 11.05 -27.94 -20.27
N VAL A 19 12.12 -27.27 -19.86
CA VAL A 19 12.62 -27.34 -18.48
C VAL A 19 11.63 -26.52 -17.65
N ALA A 20 10.66 -27.21 -17.05
CA ALA A 20 9.82 -26.65 -16.01
C ALA A 20 10.70 -26.36 -14.79
N ALA A 21 10.98 -25.08 -14.54
CA ALA A 21 11.54 -24.64 -13.28
C ALA A 21 10.50 -24.90 -12.18
N SER A 22 10.68 -25.98 -11.43
CA SER A 22 9.96 -26.27 -10.20
C SER A 22 10.29 -25.19 -9.18
N THR A 23 9.32 -24.31 -8.90
CA THR A 23 9.45 -23.22 -7.94
C THR A 23 9.05 -23.70 -6.55
N LEU A 24 10.04 -23.78 -5.66
CA LEU A 24 9.84 -24.07 -4.23
C LEU A 24 9.09 -22.87 -3.60
N SER A 25 7.85 -23.11 -3.18
CA SER A 25 7.15 -22.31 -2.18
C SER A 25 7.51 -22.87 -0.80
N LEU A 26 7.49 -22.04 0.25
CA LEU A 26 7.40 -22.54 1.64
C LEU A 26 6.42 -23.73 1.65
N PRO A 27 6.79 -24.88 2.23
CA PRO A 27 5.93 -26.05 2.19
C PRO A 27 4.60 -25.67 2.81
N ALA A 28 3.54 -25.69 1.98
CA ALA A 28 2.17 -25.53 2.44
C ALA A 28 1.86 -26.74 3.34
N ARG A 29 2.18 -26.63 4.63
CA ARG A 29 1.57 -27.47 5.64
C ARG A 29 0.07 -27.24 5.55
N ALA A 30 -0.67 -28.34 5.46
CA ALA A 30 -2.10 -28.38 5.18
C ALA A 30 -2.82 -27.18 5.78
N ALA A 31 -3.45 -26.38 4.91
CA ALA A 31 -4.32 -25.29 5.32
C ALA A 31 -5.30 -25.83 6.37
N THR A 32 -5.10 -25.44 7.62
CA THR A 32 -6.16 -25.47 8.61
C THR A 32 -7.28 -24.59 8.06
N SER A 33 -8.51 -25.10 8.19
CA SER A 33 -9.74 -24.60 7.57
C SER A 33 -9.77 -23.10 7.23
N PRO A 34 -10.21 -22.71 6.01
CA PRO A 34 -10.37 -21.31 5.63
C PRO A 34 -11.65 -20.72 6.22
N THR A 35 -11.76 -20.57 7.55
CA THR A 35 -12.97 -20.00 8.20
C THR A 35 -12.73 -19.40 9.59
N ALA A 36 -11.56 -18.83 9.87
CA ALA A 36 -11.48 -17.76 10.84
C ALA A 36 -10.84 -16.57 10.11
N ALA A 37 -11.63 -15.54 9.81
CA ALA A 37 -11.06 -14.29 9.34
C ALA A 37 -10.03 -13.84 10.38
N LEU A 38 -8.80 -13.52 9.94
CA LEU A 38 -7.83 -12.90 10.83
C LEU A 38 -8.51 -11.69 11.49
N PRO A 39 -8.33 -11.49 12.81
CA PRO A 39 -8.97 -10.38 13.49
C PRO A 39 -8.51 -9.07 12.82
N VAL A 40 -9.46 -8.17 12.59
CA VAL A 40 -9.17 -6.88 11.95
C VAL A 40 -8.32 -6.03 12.90
N LEU A 41 -8.64 -6.08 14.20
CA LEU A 41 -8.03 -5.26 15.25
C LEU A 41 -7.96 -3.79 14.83
N VAL A 42 -9.11 -3.20 14.49
CA VAL A 42 -9.13 -1.78 14.06
C VAL A 42 -8.49 -0.88 15.10
N ALA A 43 -7.70 0.09 14.61
CA ALA A 43 -6.95 1.03 15.44
C ALA A 43 -6.14 0.34 16.56
N ALA A 44 -5.48 -0.78 16.24
CA ALA A 44 -4.69 -1.58 17.18
C ALA A 44 -3.64 -0.76 17.95
N ASP A 45 -3.05 0.25 17.32
CA ASP A 45 -2.09 1.17 17.92
C ASP A 45 -2.72 2.14 18.95
N ARG A 46 -4.06 2.22 19.01
CA ARG A 46 -4.82 2.96 20.05
C ARG A 46 -5.24 2.08 21.21
N ARG A 47 -4.89 0.80 21.19
CA ARG A 47 -5.14 -0.14 22.30
C ARG A 47 -3.95 -0.19 23.24
N GLU A 48 -4.11 -0.89 24.36
CA GLU A 48 -2.97 -1.32 25.15
C GLU A 48 -2.04 -2.17 24.26
N HIS A 49 -0.80 -1.71 24.08
CA HIS A 49 0.17 -2.41 23.27
C HIS A 49 1.59 -2.21 23.79
N THR A 50 2.45 -3.17 23.45
CA THR A 50 3.89 -3.07 23.60
C THR A 50 4.52 -2.97 22.21
N ASP A 51 5.29 -1.93 21.96
CA ASP A 51 6.07 -1.79 20.73
C ASP A 51 7.28 -2.75 20.76
N LEU A 52 7.39 -3.59 19.73
CA LEU A 52 8.47 -4.54 19.52
C LEU A 52 9.45 -4.05 18.43
N SER A 53 9.42 -2.77 18.08
CA SER A 53 10.41 -2.10 17.24
C SER A 53 11.74 -1.91 17.99
N GLY A 54 12.86 -1.83 17.27
CA GLY A 54 14.22 -1.79 17.83
C GLY A 54 15.11 -2.89 17.24
N GLN A 55 16.08 -3.37 18.02
CA GLN A 55 17.07 -4.35 17.55
C GLN A 55 16.49 -5.76 17.47
N TRP A 56 16.69 -6.42 16.34
CA TRP A 56 16.33 -7.81 16.08
C TRP A 56 17.54 -8.54 15.51
N HIS A 57 17.76 -9.78 15.95
CA HIS A 57 18.71 -10.67 15.30
C HIS A 57 18.21 -11.02 13.90
N TRP A 58 19.10 -11.15 12.91
CA TRP A 58 18.72 -11.49 11.55
C TRP A 58 19.65 -12.50 10.87
N SER A 59 19.11 -13.25 9.91
CA SER A 59 19.88 -14.15 9.05
C SER A 59 19.33 -14.27 7.65
N VAL A 60 20.24 -14.11 6.68
CA VAL A 60 20.00 -14.41 5.26
C VAL A 60 19.86 -15.92 5.09
N ASP A 61 18.87 -16.34 4.30
CA ASP A 61 18.61 -17.74 3.99
C ASP A 61 18.20 -17.92 2.52
N PRO A 62 19.14 -17.70 1.57
CA PRO A 62 18.82 -17.65 0.14
C PRO A 62 18.26 -18.98 -0.42
N TYR A 63 18.66 -20.10 0.18
CA TYR A 63 18.22 -21.45 -0.21
C TYR A 63 17.11 -22.02 0.67
N ARG A 64 16.64 -21.26 1.67
CA ARG A 64 15.52 -21.63 2.54
C ARG A 64 15.81 -22.85 3.40
N ASP A 65 17.07 -23.07 3.77
CA ASP A 65 17.50 -24.21 4.59
C ASP A 65 16.86 -24.18 5.99
N GLY A 66 16.51 -22.98 6.47
CA GLY A 66 15.80 -22.79 7.73
C GLY A 66 14.31 -23.11 7.66
N ALA A 67 13.74 -23.18 6.46
CA ALA A 67 12.33 -23.50 6.22
C ALA A 67 12.13 -24.95 5.75
N GLU A 68 13.04 -25.46 4.92
CA GLU A 68 12.91 -26.75 4.24
C GLU A 68 14.26 -27.49 4.20
N GLY A 69 14.23 -28.80 4.44
CA GLY A 69 15.41 -29.65 4.39
C GLY A 69 15.80 -30.01 2.94
N PHE A 70 17.02 -30.49 2.74
CA PHE A 70 17.62 -30.78 1.43
C PHE A 70 16.77 -31.64 0.45
N HIS A 71 15.89 -32.50 0.97
CA HIS A 71 14.99 -33.35 0.16
C HIS A 71 13.52 -32.90 0.17
N GLY A 72 13.26 -31.64 0.54
CA GLY A 72 11.89 -31.10 0.64
C GLY A 72 11.15 -31.50 1.91
N ALA A 73 11.87 -32.05 2.90
CA ALA A 73 11.32 -32.37 4.21
C ALA A 73 11.27 -31.11 5.10
N GLU A 74 10.77 -31.23 6.33
CA GLU A 74 10.95 -30.18 7.33
C GLU A 74 12.45 -29.88 7.52
N ALA A 75 12.80 -28.60 7.72
CA ALA A 75 14.16 -28.19 8.04
C ALA A 75 14.76 -29.07 9.14
N GLY A 76 16.04 -29.44 9.00
CA GLY A 76 16.74 -30.20 10.02
C GLY A 76 16.89 -29.38 11.32
N LEU A 77 16.94 -30.05 12.48
CA LEU A 77 17.06 -29.41 13.79
C LEU A 77 18.11 -28.30 13.83
N GLY A 78 19.28 -28.53 13.22
CA GLY A 78 20.40 -27.59 13.20
C GLY A 78 20.23 -26.35 12.32
N HIS A 79 19.15 -26.25 11.54
CA HIS A 79 18.90 -25.16 10.59
C HIS A 79 17.69 -24.29 10.98
N ARG A 80 16.82 -24.79 11.86
CA ARG A 80 15.56 -24.13 12.25
C ARG A 80 15.84 -22.86 13.04
N ARG A 81 15.51 -21.71 12.46
CA ARG A 81 15.69 -20.38 13.08
C ARG A 81 14.56 -20.00 14.03
N TYR A 82 13.45 -20.71 13.96
CA TYR A 82 12.28 -20.49 14.81
C TYR A 82 12.32 -21.27 16.13
N ASP A 83 13.20 -22.26 16.28
CA ASP A 83 13.28 -23.08 17.49
C ASP A 83 13.76 -22.29 18.72
N GLU A 84 13.18 -22.57 19.89
CA GLU A 84 13.62 -22.03 21.18
C GLU A 84 14.74 -22.89 21.77
N VAL A 85 15.92 -22.82 21.16
CA VAL A 85 17.10 -23.57 21.60
C VAL A 85 18.26 -22.65 21.91
N ASN A 86 18.88 -22.86 23.07
CA ASN A 86 20.22 -22.34 23.36
C ASN A 86 21.24 -23.26 22.68
N VAL A 87 21.75 -22.84 21.53
CA VAL A 87 22.61 -23.67 20.66
C VAL A 87 23.88 -24.12 21.39
N GLU A 88 24.57 -23.19 22.06
CA GLU A 88 25.80 -23.50 22.81
C GLU A 88 25.57 -24.54 23.91
N GLN A 89 24.49 -24.39 24.68
CA GLN A 89 24.13 -25.37 25.71
C GLN A 89 23.79 -26.74 25.10
N ALA A 90 23.05 -26.77 23.99
CA ALA A 90 22.69 -28.00 23.31
C ALA A 90 23.93 -28.74 22.77
N MET A 91 24.86 -28.02 22.14
CA MET A 91 26.11 -28.57 21.61
C MET A 91 27.05 -29.05 22.72
N ARG A 92 27.12 -28.35 23.87
CA ARG A 92 27.87 -28.83 25.04
C ARG A 92 27.28 -30.10 25.65
N ALA A 93 25.96 -30.19 25.73
CA ALA A 93 25.27 -31.35 26.28
C ALA A 93 25.39 -32.59 25.37
N ASN A 94 25.45 -32.39 24.06
CA ASN A 94 25.66 -33.45 23.08
C ASN A 94 26.62 -32.99 21.96
N PRO A 95 27.92 -33.27 22.06
CA PRO A 95 28.92 -32.85 21.06
C PRO A 95 28.71 -33.42 19.65
N ARG A 96 27.75 -34.32 19.45
CA ARG A 96 27.38 -34.89 18.14
C ARG A 96 26.19 -34.19 17.49
N VAL A 97 25.47 -33.34 18.22
CA VAL A 97 24.41 -32.52 17.61
C VAL A 97 25.07 -31.41 16.79
N LEU A 98 24.59 -31.21 15.57
CA LEU A 98 25.06 -30.16 14.69
C LEU A 98 24.00 -29.06 14.63
N TYR A 99 24.43 -27.84 14.94
CA TYR A 99 23.72 -26.62 14.58
C TYR A 99 24.61 -25.86 13.61
N GLU A 100 24.09 -25.58 12.41
CA GLU A 100 24.79 -24.78 11.42
C GLU A 100 24.44 -23.29 11.54
N TYR A 101 23.57 -22.96 12.51
CA TYR A 101 23.11 -21.61 12.73
C TYR A 101 22.72 -21.38 14.20
N ASP A 102 22.91 -20.14 14.68
CA ASP A 102 22.52 -19.66 16.00
C ASP A 102 21.91 -18.25 15.92
N MET A 103 20.60 -18.12 16.15
CA MET A 103 19.91 -16.82 16.10
C MET A 103 20.32 -15.91 17.28
N ASP A 104 20.78 -16.43 18.43
CA ASP A 104 21.15 -15.61 19.60
C ASP A 104 22.50 -14.91 19.40
N GLN A 105 23.34 -15.44 18.50
CA GLN A 105 24.65 -14.89 18.17
C GLN A 105 24.67 -14.19 16.80
N ALA A 106 23.54 -14.16 16.10
CA ALA A 106 23.42 -13.53 14.79
C ALA A 106 23.56 -11.99 14.87
N PRO A 107 23.97 -11.31 13.79
CA PRO A 107 24.00 -9.85 13.76
C PRO A 107 22.61 -9.27 14.03
N THR A 108 22.56 -8.03 14.50
CA THR A 108 21.31 -7.32 14.76
C THR A 108 21.07 -6.22 13.73
N THR A 109 19.80 -5.87 13.53
CA THR A 109 19.37 -4.73 12.73
C THR A 109 18.16 -4.07 13.38
N ALA A 110 17.97 -2.78 13.12
CA ALA A 110 16.82 -2.05 13.61
C ALA A 110 15.60 -2.31 12.72
N LEU A 111 14.49 -2.76 13.32
CA LEU A 111 13.18 -2.84 12.69
C LEU A 111 12.22 -1.82 13.31
N PRO A 112 11.27 -1.25 12.55
CA PRO A 112 11.03 -1.51 11.13
C PRO A 112 12.09 -0.88 10.21
N GLY A 113 12.25 -1.46 9.03
CA GLY A 113 13.16 -0.97 7.99
C GLY A 113 13.45 -2.03 6.93
N ALA A 114 13.65 -1.58 5.69
CA ALA A 114 13.98 -2.44 4.58
C ALA A 114 15.46 -2.84 4.59
N TRP A 115 15.75 -4.12 4.34
CA TRP A 115 17.14 -4.62 4.41
C TRP A 115 18.05 -4.02 3.34
N GLN A 116 17.51 -3.53 2.22
CA GLN A 116 18.31 -2.90 1.16
C GLN A 116 19.07 -1.65 1.62
N ALA A 117 18.61 -1.03 2.70
CA ALA A 117 19.24 0.13 3.30
C ALA A 117 20.08 -0.22 4.55
N ALA A 118 19.98 -1.47 5.05
CA ALA A 118 20.67 -1.90 6.27
C ALA A 118 22.17 -2.14 6.02
N GLU A 119 22.52 -2.88 4.96
CA GLU A 119 23.92 -3.18 4.61
C GLU A 119 24.13 -3.10 3.09
N PRO A 120 25.31 -2.65 2.60
CA PRO A 120 25.60 -2.55 1.17
C PRO A 120 25.40 -3.87 0.40
N GLU A 121 25.73 -5.00 1.04
CA GLU A 121 25.63 -6.35 0.46
C GLU A 121 24.17 -6.79 0.25
N LEU A 122 23.23 -6.20 1.01
CA LEU A 122 21.80 -6.51 0.94
C LEU A 122 21.05 -5.64 -0.07
N ARG A 123 21.72 -4.66 -0.70
CA ARG A 123 21.09 -3.69 -1.62
C ARG A 123 20.27 -4.32 -2.74
N HIS A 124 20.73 -5.48 -3.23
CA HIS A 124 20.07 -6.23 -4.31
C HIS A 124 19.57 -7.60 -3.85
N TYR A 125 19.59 -7.86 -2.54
CA TYR A 125 19.11 -9.13 -2.01
C TYR A 125 17.59 -9.23 -2.16
N GLN A 126 17.15 -10.32 -2.79
CA GLN A 126 15.76 -10.77 -2.82
C GLN A 126 15.75 -12.24 -2.42
N GLY A 127 15.02 -12.58 -1.37
CA GLY A 127 15.01 -13.92 -0.81
C GLY A 127 14.43 -13.96 0.59
N LEU A 128 14.64 -15.08 1.27
CA LEU A 128 14.17 -15.31 2.63
C LEU A 128 15.18 -14.74 3.65
N MET A 129 14.70 -13.84 4.49
CA MET A 129 15.39 -13.31 5.66
C MET A 129 14.64 -13.72 6.92
N TRP A 130 15.37 -14.21 7.91
CA TRP A 130 14.83 -14.49 9.23
C TRP A 130 15.13 -13.36 10.19
N TYR A 131 14.17 -13.03 11.05
CA TYR A 131 14.30 -12.06 12.13
C TYR A 131 13.85 -12.69 13.44
N ARG A 132 14.59 -12.49 14.53
CA ARG A 132 14.17 -12.94 15.87
C ARG A 132 14.38 -11.85 16.92
N ARG A 133 13.42 -11.73 17.84
CA ARG A 133 13.54 -10.88 19.03
C ARG A 133 12.99 -11.58 20.27
N GLY A 134 13.78 -11.51 21.34
CA GLY A 134 13.32 -11.79 22.70
C GLY A 134 12.73 -10.53 23.34
N PHE A 135 11.67 -10.69 24.14
CA PHE A 135 11.07 -9.60 24.90
C PHE A 135 10.34 -10.12 26.14
N GLU A 136 10.22 -9.27 27.16
CA GLU A 136 9.51 -9.61 28.39
C GLU A 136 8.00 -9.40 28.24
N ALA A 137 7.22 -10.37 28.66
CA ALA A 137 5.77 -10.27 28.75
C ALA A 137 5.24 -11.08 29.93
N THR A 138 4.04 -10.72 30.37
CA THR A 138 3.27 -11.49 31.35
C THR A 138 1.95 -11.91 30.75
N ARG A 139 1.38 -13.00 31.27
CA ARG A 139 0.02 -13.39 30.94
C ARG A 139 -0.95 -12.32 31.43
N SER A 140 -1.94 -12.00 30.59
CA SER A 140 -3.05 -11.12 30.96
C SER A 140 -4.32 -11.93 31.15
N SER A 141 -5.29 -11.36 31.87
CA SER A 141 -6.66 -11.92 31.94
C SER A 141 -7.44 -11.78 30.63
N GLY A 142 -7.02 -10.86 29.75
CA GLY A 142 -7.55 -10.66 28.40
C GLY A 142 -6.85 -11.49 27.33
N ARG A 143 -7.08 -11.13 26.07
CA ARG A 143 -6.44 -11.75 24.90
C ARG A 143 -5.24 -10.93 24.43
N ALA A 144 -4.32 -11.57 23.73
CA ALA A 144 -3.10 -10.95 23.23
C ALA A 144 -2.83 -11.36 21.78
N PHE A 145 -2.37 -10.41 20.98
CA PHE A 145 -2.13 -10.58 19.55
C PHE A 145 -0.77 -10.01 19.16
N ILE A 146 -0.01 -10.76 18.36
CA ILE A 146 1.11 -10.18 17.62
C ILE A 146 0.55 -9.56 16.35
N ARG A 147 0.80 -8.27 16.15
CA ARG A 147 0.42 -7.54 14.95
C ARG A 147 1.66 -7.02 14.24
N VAL A 148 1.78 -7.35 12.97
CA VAL A 148 2.81 -6.84 12.05
C VAL A 148 2.15 -5.81 11.13
N GLY A 149 2.69 -4.59 11.09
CA GLY A 149 2.11 -3.50 10.30
C GLY A 149 2.23 -3.69 8.78
N ALA A 150 3.33 -4.32 8.33
CA ALA A 150 3.61 -4.78 6.98
C ALA A 150 4.98 -5.48 6.94
N ALA A 151 5.12 -6.51 6.09
CA ALA A 151 6.39 -7.15 5.78
C ALA A 151 6.38 -7.62 4.32
N GLU A 152 7.41 -7.26 3.54
CA GLU A 152 7.47 -7.52 2.10
C GLU A 152 8.26 -8.82 1.81
N TYR A 153 7.66 -9.89 1.28
CA TYR A 153 6.30 -10.01 0.72
C TYR A 153 5.53 -11.20 1.30
N GLN A 154 6.13 -12.39 1.36
CA GLN A 154 5.58 -13.57 2.05
C GLN A 154 6.19 -13.70 3.43
N THR A 155 5.39 -13.77 4.48
CA THR A 155 5.86 -13.78 5.86
C THR A 155 5.27 -14.94 6.66
N GLY A 156 6.12 -15.84 7.16
CA GLY A 156 5.77 -16.80 8.19
C GLY A 156 6.04 -16.21 9.59
N VAL A 157 5.19 -16.53 10.57
CA VAL A 157 5.29 -16.03 11.94
C VAL A 157 5.36 -17.17 12.95
N TRP A 158 6.33 -17.11 13.84
CA TRP A 158 6.48 -18.03 14.97
C TRP A 158 6.52 -17.27 16.29
N PHE A 159 5.89 -17.83 17.30
CA PHE A 159 5.93 -17.34 18.67
C PHE A 159 6.30 -18.47 19.61
N ASN A 160 7.39 -18.31 20.37
CA ASN A 160 7.92 -19.35 21.24
C ASN A 160 8.04 -20.71 20.51
N GLY A 161 8.65 -20.71 19.33
CA GLY A 161 8.80 -21.90 18.46
C GLY A 161 7.53 -22.40 17.76
N THR A 162 6.35 -21.90 18.14
CA THR A 162 5.07 -22.33 17.56
C THR A 162 4.74 -21.50 16.33
N HIS A 163 4.49 -22.17 15.19
CA HIS A 163 4.05 -21.50 13.96
C HIS A 163 2.62 -20.99 14.12
N LEU A 164 2.42 -19.68 13.93
CA LEU A 164 1.12 -19.02 14.01
C LEU A 164 0.38 -19.02 12.67
N GLY A 165 1.13 -18.88 11.58
CA GLY A 165 0.59 -18.81 10.22
C GLY A 165 1.41 -17.92 9.30
N ASP A 166 0.91 -17.78 8.07
CA ASP A 166 1.55 -17.05 6.98
C ASP A 166 0.70 -15.86 6.52
N HIS A 167 1.37 -14.80 6.05
CA HIS A 167 0.74 -13.67 5.35
C HIS A 167 1.41 -13.45 4.00
N GLU A 168 0.62 -13.07 2.99
CA GLU A 168 1.10 -12.69 1.66
C GLU A 168 0.63 -11.26 1.34
N GLY A 169 1.58 -10.32 1.30
CA GLY A 169 1.36 -8.94 0.91
C GLY A 169 2.18 -7.91 1.68
N GLY A 170 2.97 -7.09 0.98
CA GLY A 170 3.96 -6.21 1.60
C GLY A 170 3.47 -4.85 2.12
N PHE A 171 2.16 -4.61 2.15
CA PHE A 171 1.60 -3.27 2.34
C PHE A 171 0.42 -3.20 3.31
N THR A 172 -0.06 -4.32 3.82
CA THR A 172 -1.23 -4.41 4.68
C THR A 172 -0.88 -5.11 6.00
N PRO A 173 -1.55 -4.74 7.10
CA PRO A 173 -1.27 -5.33 8.40
C PRO A 173 -1.93 -6.70 8.53
N PHE A 174 -1.37 -7.53 9.42
CA PHE A 174 -1.94 -8.81 9.82
C PHE A 174 -1.65 -9.09 11.30
N ALA A 175 -2.46 -9.95 11.92
CA ALA A 175 -2.33 -10.26 13.33
C ALA A 175 -2.67 -11.72 13.65
N PHE A 176 -1.97 -12.27 14.62
CA PHE A 176 -2.17 -13.63 15.14
C PHE A 176 -2.34 -13.60 16.65
N GLU A 177 -3.29 -14.39 17.15
CA GLU A 177 -3.50 -14.52 18.59
C GLU A 177 -2.39 -15.36 19.24
N VAL A 178 -1.87 -14.89 20.37
CA VAL A 178 -0.81 -15.54 21.15
C VAL A 178 -1.19 -15.72 22.62
N THR A 179 -2.46 -15.48 22.98
CA THR A 179 -2.97 -15.49 24.37
C THR A 179 -2.46 -16.69 25.17
N ASP A 180 -2.63 -17.90 24.66
CA ASP A 180 -2.27 -19.15 25.36
C ASP A 180 -0.78 -19.51 25.24
N LEU A 181 -0.02 -18.81 24.39
CA LEU A 181 1.39 -19.06 24.13
C LEU A 181 2.32 -18.17 24.95
N ILE A 182 1.81 -17.07 25.51
CA ILE A 182 2.59 -16.17 26.37
C ILE A 182 3.06 -16.92 27.62
N LYS A 183 4.36 -16.81 27.90
CA LYS A 183 5.01 -17.23 29.14
C LYS A 183 5.22 -16.00 30.01
N ASP A 184 5.20 -16.16 31.33
CA ASP A 184 5.68 -15.10 32.21
C ASP A 184 7.21 -15.02 32.11
N GLY A 185 7.72 -13.84 31.77
CA GLY A 185 9.14 -13.60 31.52
C GLY A 185 9.44 -13.47 30.02
N THR A 186 10.58 -14.02 29.59
CA THR A 186 11.06 -13.90 28.22
C THR A 186 10.23 -14.73 27.23
N ASN A 187 9.80 -14.08 26.17
CA ASN A 187 9.14 -14.67 25.00
C ASN A 187 9.91 -14.32 23.74
N HIS A 188 9.79 -15.16 22.71
CA HIS A 188 10.45 -14.97 21.42
C HIS A 188 9.45 -14.88 20.29
N ILE A 189 9.67 -13.92 19.41
CA ILE A 189 9.01 -13.82 18.11
C ILE A 189 10.05 -14.03 17.02
N THR A 190 9.74 -14.89 16.05
CA THR A 190 10.54 -15.12 14.86
C THR A 190 9.70 -14.87 13.61
N LEU A 191 10.23 -14.12 12.66
CA LEU A 191 9.60 -13.82 11.37
C LEU A 191 10.50 -14.35 10.26
N GLY A 192 9.95 -15.12 9.33
CA GLY A 192 10.62 -15.49 8.08
C GLY A 192 9.99 -14.71 6.93
N VAL A 193 10.71 -13.74 6.36
CA VAL A 193 10.22 -12.81 5.34
C VAL A 193 10.91 -13.08 4.01
N ASP A 194 10.16 -13.54 3.01
CA ASP A 194 10.62 -13.77 1.64
C ASP A 194 10.12 -12.66 0.71
N SER A 195 11.04 -11.88 0.13
CA SER A 195 10.70 -10.75 -0.75
C SER A 195 10.61 -11.14 -2.24
N ILE A 196 10.70 -12.42 -2.59
CA ILE A 196 10.61 -12.83 -4.00
C ILE A 196 9.15 -12.78 -4.45
N HIS A 197 8.86 -11.88 -5.38
CA HIS A 197 7.61 -11.86 -6.12
C HIS A 197 7.62 -12.93 -7.21
N LYS A 198 6.45 -13.53 -7.45
CA LYS A 198 6.20 -14.53 -8.50
C LYS A 198 5.20 -13.96 -9.50
N GLU A 199 5.03 -14.58 -10.66
CA GLU A 199 4.04 -14.15 -11.67
C GLU A 199 2.61 -14.02 -11.12
N ALA A 200 2.25 -14.85 -10.13
CA ALA A 200 0.94 -14.82 -9.48
C ALA A 200 0.82 -13.82 -8.32
N SER A 201 1.92 -13.15 -7.92
CA SER A 201 1.94 -12.17 -6.83
C SER A 201 1.22 -10.86 -7.22
N VAL A 202 0.85 -10.08 -6.21
CA VAL A 202 0.27 -8.74 -6.37
C VAL A 202 1.13 -7.77 -5.56
N PRO A 203 2.04 -6.99 -6.17
CA PRO A 203 2.32 -6.89 -7.62
C PRO A 203 3.10 -8.10 -8.19
N PRO A 204 3.15 -8.26 -9.52
CA PRO A 204 4.07 -9.19 -10.19
C PRO A 204 5.53 -8.73 -10.06
N PRO A 205 6.54 -9.52 -10.49
CA PRO A 205 7.95 -9.23 -10.24
C PRO A 205 8.50 -7.95 -10.86
N ILE A 206 7.82 -7.42 -11.89
CA ILE A 206 8.26 -6.23 -12.61
C ILE A 206 7.36 -5.04 -12.25
N THR A 207 7.93 -4.07 -11.56
CA THR A 207 7.29 -2.81 -11.16
C THR A 207 8.21 -1.62 -11.47
N ASP A 208 7.70 -0.38 -11.36
CA ASP A 208 8.53 0.82 -11.49
C ASP A 208 9.07 1.36 -10.15
N TRP A 209 8.97 0.61 -9.06
CA TRP A 209 9.50 0.98 -7.74
C TRP A 209 10.34 -0.15 -7.13
N GLU A 210 11.14 0.17 -6.12
CA GLU A 210 11.89 -0.84 -5.35
C GLU A 210 10.95 -1.67 -4.46
N THR A 211 10.96 -2.99 -4.62
CA THR A 211 10.27 -3.91 -3.69
C THR A 211 11.14 -4.09 -2.44
N TYR A 212 10.98 -3.16 -1.50
CA TYR A 212 11.72 -3.08 -0.23
C TYR A 212 11.44 -4.28 0.67
N GLY A 213 12.40 -5.20 0.79
CA GLY A 213 12.26 -6.45 1.52
C GLY A 213 12.45 -6.26 3.02
N GLY A 214 11.75 -7.08 3.81
CA GLY A 214 11.86 -7.07 5.27
C GLY A 214 10.60 -6.54 5.96
N VAL A 215 10.73 -6.28 7.27
CA VAL A 215 9.62 -5.81 8.11
C VAL A 215 9.59 -4.28 8.07
N THR A 216 8.77 -3.73 7.18
CA THR A 216 8.78 -2.30 6.82
C THR A 216 7.88 -1.43 7.69
N ARG A 217 7.09 -2.03 8.58
CA ARG A 217 6.29 -1.31 9.59
C ARG A 217 6.32 -2.01 10.94
N THR A 218 5.88 -1.30 11.97
CA THR A 218 5.99 -1.70 13.37
C THR A 218 5.42 -3.10 13.66
N VAL A 219 6.07 -3.80 14.60
CA VAL A 219 5.58 -5.05 15.19
C VAL A 219 5.17 -4.77 16.62
N THR A 220 3.98 -5.22 17.02
CA THR A 220 3.41 -4.90 18.33
C THR A 220 2.77 -6.12 18.98
N LEU A 221 2.86 -6.20 20.31
CA LEU A 221 1.98 -7.06 21.11
C LEU A 221 0.78 -6.24 21.56
N VAL A 222 -0.40 -6.54 21.02
CA VAL A 222 -1.66 -5.85 21.31
C VAL A 222 -2.44 -6.65 22.34
N ARG A 223 -2.98 -6.00 23.37
CA ARG A 223 -3.84 -6.62 24.39
C ARG A 223 -5.27 -6.11 24.29
N THR A 224 -6.21 -7.02 24.54
CA THR A 224 -7.65 -6.72 24.50
C THR A 224 -8.37 -7.41 25.65
N ALA A 225 -9.60 -7.01 25.93
CA ALA A 225 -10.50 -7.82 26.75
C ALA A 225 -10.79 -9.20 26.10
N GLN A 226 -11.37 -10.13 26.86
CA GLN A 226 -11.73 -11.47 26.37
C GLN A 226 -12.76 -11.42 25.24
N THR A 227 -13.74 -10.53 25.36
CA THR A 227 -14.61 -10.10 24.26
C THR A 227 -14.27 -8.65 23.97
N PHE A 228 -13.87 -8.35 22.75
CA PHE A 228 -13.37 -7.04 22.36
C PHE A 228 -14.03 -6.53 21.08
N ILE A 229 -13.95 -5.24 20.84
CA ILE A 229 -14.40 -4.57 19.62
C ILE A 229 -13.39 -4.91 18.53
N ASP A 230 -13.67 -5.84 17.63
CA ASP A 230 -12.74 -6.19 16.55
C ASP A 230 -12.78 -5.18 15.41
N ASP A 231 -13.97 -4.62 15.17
CA ASP A 231 -14.22 -3.68 14.09
C ASP A 231 -15.27 -2.64 14.49
N ALA A 232 -15.03 -1.38 14.13
CA ALA A 232 -15.86 -0.24 14.47
C ALA A 232 -15.77 0.83 13.37
N TRP A 233 -16.90 1.14 12.75
CA TRP A 233 -16.99 2.11 11.66
C TRP A 233 -18.07 3.15 11.94
N ILE A 234 -17.67 4.41 11.92
CA ILE A 234 -18.55 5.57 12.12
C ILE A 234 -18.33 6.57 10.99
N ARG A 235 -19.43 7.01 10.38
CA ARG A 235 -19.40 7.90 9.21
C ARG A 235 -20.73 8.62 9.02
N LEU A 236 -20.78 9.52 8.04
CA LEU A 236 -22.04 9.98 7.47
C LEU A 236 -22.51 9.01 6.38
N ASP A 237 -23.78 8.61 6.42
CA ASP A 237 -24.41 7.91 5.31
C ASP A 237 -24.76 8.87 4.15
N LYS A 238 -25.31 8.32 3.06
CA LYS A 238 -25.70 9.10 1.87
C LYS A 238 -26.80 10.12 2.14
N GLN A 239 -27.55 9.97 3.22
CA GLN A 239 -28.58 10.93 3.67
C GLN A 239 -28.01 11.97 4.64
N GLY A 240 -26.71 11.93 4.94
CA GLY A 240 -26.04 12.84 5.85
C GLY A 240 -26.33 12.57 7.33
N ARG A 241 -26.79 11.37 7.69
CA ARG A 241 -26.98 10.93 9.08
C ARG A 241 -25.70 10.26 9.59
N ILE A 242 -25.45 10.36 10.89
CA ILE A 242 -24.39 9.58 11.52
C ILE A 242 -24.85 8.14 11.61
N ALA A 243 -24.05 7.23 11.09
CA ALA A 243 -24.36 5.82 11.09
C ALA A 243 -23.13 5.02 11.55
N VAL A 244 -23.38 4.01 12.37
CA VAL A 244 -22.35 3.27 13.11
C VAL A 244 -22.55 1.77 12.92
N THR A 245 -21.45 1.05 12.73
CA THR A 245 -21.41 -0.41 12.80
C THR A 245 -20.29 -0.84 13.74
N VAL A 246 -20.57 -1.78 14.64
CA VAL A 246 -19.60 -2.37 15.57
C VAL A 246 -19.71 -3.89 15.47
N HIS A 247 -18.57 -4.58 15.48
CA HIS A 247 -18.48 -6.03 15.58
C HIS A 247 -17.62 -6.40 16.80
N LEU A 248 -18.15 -7.26 17.65
CA LEU A 248 -17.44 -7.81 18.80
C LEU A 248 -16.95 -9.22 18.51
N ASN A 249 -15.70 -9.51 18.89
CA ASN A 249 -15.11 -10.83 18.82
C ASN A 249 -14.89 -11.37 20.23
N GLY A 250 -15.52 -12.51 20.55
CA GLY A 250 -15.36 -13.22 21.83
C GLY A 250 -16.61 -14.01 22.22
N SER A 251 -16.49 -14.86 23.23
CA SER A 251 -17.57 -15.75 23.67
C SER A 251 -18.79 -15.03 24.25
N ALA A 252 -18.61 -13.80 24.75
CA ALA A 252 -19.68 -12.94 25.25
C ALA A 252 -20.11 -11.87 24.24
N ALA A 253 -19.79 -12.05 22.94
CA ALA A 253 -20.11 -11.07 21.91
C ALA A 253 -21.62 -10.93 21.65
N ALA A 254 -22.41 -11.98 21.85
CA ALA A 254 -23.84 -11.96 21.59
C ALA A 254 -24.62 -11.21 22.68
N ASN A 255 -25.57 -10.36 22.27
CA ASN A 255 -26.40 -9.55 23.18
C ASN A 255 -25.57 -8.70 24.18
N ALA A 256 -24.35 -8.31 23.81
CA ALA A 256 -23.49 -7.45 24.60
C ALA A 256 -23.93 -6.00 24.48
N ALA A 257 -23.87 -5.24 25.57
CA ALA A 257 -24.16 -3.81 25.53
C ALA A 257 -23.02 -3.05 24.82
N VAL A 258 -23.39 -2.16 23.91
CA VAL A 258 -22.46 -1.29 23.18
C VAL A 258 -22.87 0.17 23.38
N ARG A 259 -21.89 1.04 23.59
CA ARG A 259 -22.04 2.50 23.64
C ARG A 259 -21.04 3.16 22.71
N VAL A 260 -21.49 4.11 21.91
CA VAL A 260 -20.64 4.97 21.07
C VAL A 260 -20.91 6.41 21.43
N GLU A 261 -19.86 7.14 21.76
CA GLU A 261 -19.94 8.51 22.28
C GLU A 261 -19.04 9.47 21.51
N ILE A 262 -19.61 10.62 21.16
CA ILE A 262 -18.88 11.80 20.66
C ILE A 262 -19.23 12.96 21.60
N LYS A 263 -18.39 13.18 22.61
CA LYS A 263 -18.66 14.17 23.68
C LYS A 263 -18.85 15.57 23.13
N ALA A 264 -17.97 16.01 22.22
CA ALA A 264 -18.07 17.31 21.58
C ALA A 264 -19.41 17.52 20.85
N LEU A 265 -20.08 16.44 20.41
CA LEU A 265 -21.38 16.45 19.74
C LEU A 265 -22.57 16.10 20.64
N ASN A 266 -22.37 15.85 21.95
CA ASN A 266 -23.38 15.38 22.92
C ASN A 266 -24.20 14.24 22.30
N LEU A 267 -23.50 13.38 21.56
CA LEU A 267 -24.08 12.24 20.89
C LEU A 267 -23.65 10.99 21.65
N ALA A 268 -24.62 10.22 22.10
CA ALA A 268 -24.42 8.90 22.65
C ALA A 268 -25.42 7.96 21.98
N LEU A 269 -24.90 6.89 21.38
CA LEU A 269 -25.69 5.81 20.79
C LEU A 269 -25.45 4.57 21.61
N THR A 270 -26.53 3.90 22.02
CA THR A 270 -26.47 2.70 22.85
C THR A 270 -27.34 1.61 22.25
N GLY A 271 -26.92 0.36 22.38
CA GLY A 271 -27.73 -0.78 22.01
C GLY A 271 -27.08 -2.08 22.43
N ARG A 272 -27.53 -3.18 21.83
CA ARG A 272 -26.96 -4.51 22.06
C ARG A 272 -26.66 -5.17 20.74
N THR A 273 -25.60 -5.97 20.72
CA THR A 273 -25.23 -6.78 19.56
C THR A 273 -26.22 -7.91 19.30
N ASP A 274 -26.29 -8.36 18.06
CA ASP A 274 -27.01 -9.56 17.66
C ASP A 274 -26.24 -10.85 18.06
N ALA A 275 -26.76 -12.00 17.62
CA ALA A 275 -26.14 -13.30 17.90
C ALA A 275 -24.75 -13.48 17.28
N ALA A 276 -24.43 -12.70 16.24
CA ALA A 276 -23.14 -12.71 15.56
C ALA A 276 -22.21 -11.60 16.09
N GLY A 277 -22.54 -10.94 17.19
CA GLY A 277 -21.71 -9.87 17.75
C GLY A 277 -21.77 -8.54 17.01
N HIS A 278 -22.72 -8.36 16.09
CA HIS A 278 -22.86 -7.12 15.32
C HIS A 278 -23.87 -6.17 15.94
N TRP A 279 -23.56 -4.88 15.96
CA TRP A 279 -24.50 -3.83 16.31
C TRP A 279 -24.44 -2.71 15.29
N THR A 280 -25.61 -2.20 14.89
CA THR A 280 -25.71 -1.05 14.00
C THR A 280 -26.66 0.00 14.58
N ALA A 281 -26.37 1.27 14.31
CA ALA A 281 -27.21 2.37 14.75
C ALA A 281 -27.13 3.54 13.76
N THR A 282 -28.19 4.34 13.71
CA THR A 282 -28.24 5.57 12.91
C THR A 282 -28.86 6.70 13.72
N ALA A 283 -28.37 7.92 13.55
CA ALA A 283 -28.87 9.11 14.23
C ALA A 283 -28.79 10.32 13.31
N ALA A 284 -29.67 11.30 13.53
CA ALA A 284 -29.54 12.58 12.85
C ALA A 284 -28.18 13.21 13.21
N ALA A 285 -27.49 13.78 12.23
CA ALA A 285 -26.26 14.54 12.50
C ALA A 285 -26.60 15.76 13.38
N PRO A 286 -25.94 15.95 14.53
CA PRO A 286 -26.16 17.12 15.38
C PRO A 286 -25.91 18.42 14.61
N ARG A 287 -26.70 19.47 14.86
CA ARG A 287 -26.59 20.74 14.12
C ARG A 287 -25.21 21.41 14.20
N ARG A 288 -24.43 21.08 15.24
CA ARG A 288 -23.07 21.57 15.46
C ARG A 288 -21.97 20.67 14.91
N LEU A 289 -22.33 19.59 14.21
CA LEU A 289 -21.36 18.79 13.48
C LEU A 289 -20.79 19.66 12.36
N GLU A 290 -19.50 19.90 12.43
CA GLU A 290 -18.72 20.50 11.36
C GLU A 290 -18.22 19.36 10.46
N ARG A 291 -18.44 19.50 9.16
CA ARG A 291 -17.99 18.49 8.20
C ARG A 291 -16.53 18.73 7.85
N TRP A 292 -15.75 17.67 7.83
CA TRP A 292 -14.37 17.69 7.39
C TRP A 292 -14.26 18.16 5.94
N SER A 293 -13.25 18.99 5.68
CA SER A 293 -12.82 19.46 4.36
C SER A 293 -11.33 19.78 4.39
N PRO A 294 -10.65 19.93 3.24
CA PRO A 294 -9.24 20.33 3.20
C PRO A 294 -8.92 21.65 3.92
N GLU A 295 -9.86 22.58 3.93
CA GLU A 295 -9.74 23.90 4.55
C GLU A 295 -10.13 23.88 6.04
N HIS A 296 -11.06 22.99 6.42
CA HIS A 296 -11.50 22.77 7.79
C HIS A 296 -11.44 21.28 8.13
N PRO A 297 -10.26 20.73 8.46
CA PRO A 297 -10.07 19.30 8.72
C PRO A 297 -10.57 18.89 10.12
N THR A 298 -11.83 19.19 10.44
CA THR A 298 -12.40 18.92 11.77
C THR A 298 -12.47 17.41 12.03
N LEU A 299 -11.84 16.99 13.14
CA LEU A 299 -11.85 15.62 13.65
C LEU A 299 -12.46 15.60 15.05
N TYR A 300 -13.19 14.53 15.36
CA TYR A 300 -13.83 14.32 16.65
C TYR A 300 -13.24 13.09 17.34
N ASP A 301 -13.00 13.20 18.64
CA ASP A 301 -12.72 12.03 19.48
C ASP A 301 -13.99 11.19 19.63
N VAL A 302 -13.90 9.93 19.25
CA VAL A 302 -14.97 8.94 19.34
C VAL A 302 -14.54 7.83 20.29
N ALA A 303 -15.41 7.48 21.24
CA ALA A 303 -15.21 6.34 22.12
C ALA A 303 -16.26 5.26 21.81
N PHE A 304 -15.80 4.03 21.61
CA PHE A 304 -16.61 2.82 21.49
C PHE A 304 -16.37 1.98 22.75
N THR A 305 -17.44 1.57 23.43
CA THR A 305 -17.37 0.79 24.67
C THR A 305 -18.25 -0.44 24.55
N ALA A 306 -17.69 -1.61 24.89
CA ALA A 306 -18.41 -2.87 24.96
C ALA A 306 -17.89 -3.72 26.12
N GLY A 307 -18.68 -3.84 27.19
CA GLY A 307 -18.20 -4.45 28.44
C GLY A 307 -16.99 -3.71 28.99
N ASP A 308 -15.88 -4.44 29.15
CA ASP A 308 -14.59 -3.91 29.65
C ASP A 308 -13.69 -3.37 28.52
N ASP A 309 -14.04 -3.55 27.25
CA ASP A 309 -13.25 -3.02 26.12
C ASP A 309 -13.66 -1.59 25.79
N VAL A 310 -12.66 -0.71 25.69
CA VAL A 310 -12.83 0.68 25.25
C VAL A 310 -11.85 0.94 24.11
N LEU A 311 -12.39 1.24 22.93
CA LEU A 311 -11.64 1.68 21.77
C LEU A 311 -11.88 3.16 21.53
N THR A 312 -10.81 3.92 21.28
CA THR A 312 -10.90 5.34 20.90
C THR A 312 -10.31 5.58 19.52
N ASP A 313 -10.91 6.50 18.77
CA ASP A 313 -10.42 6.92 17.45
C ASP A 313 -10.70 8.42 17.24
N ARG A 314 -9.98 9.04 16.30
CA ARG A 314 -10.24 10.40 15.82
C ARG A 314 -10.81 10.32 14.41
N VAL A 315 -12.04 10.82 14.24
CA VAL A 315 -12.81 10.66 13.00
C VAL A 315 -13.40 11.97 12.54
N GLY A 316 -13.24 12.28 11.25
CA GLY A 316 -13.95 13.38 10.58
C GLY A 316 -15.19 12.91 9.85
N PHE A 317 -16.12 13.82 9.59
CA PHE A 317 -17.41 13.52 8.94
C PHE A 317 -17.56 14.30 7.65
N ARG A 318 -17.80 13.63 6.53
CA ARG A 318 -17.99 14.27 5.21
C ARG A 318 -18.86 13.41 4.31
N THR A 319 -19.48 14.02 3.31
CA THR A 319 -20.20 13.30 2.24
C THR A 319 -19.47 13.46 0.92
N LEU A 320 -19.47 12.40 0.10
CA LEU A 320 -18.92 12.40 -1.26
C LEU A 320 -20.01 11.95 -2.23
N GLU A 321 -20.10 12.62 -3.37
CA GLU A 321 -20.98 12.24 -4.47
C GLU A 321 -20.35 12.61 -5.80
N VAL A 322 -20.76 11.91 -6.87
CA VAL A 322 -20.47 12.32 -8.25
C VAL A 322 -21.79 12.75 -8.88
N ARG A 323 -21.80 13.93 -9.52
CA ARG A 323 -22.96 14.44 -10.24
C ARG A 323 -22.53 14.88 -11.63
N GLY A 324 -22.89 14.08 -12.63
CA GLY A 324 -22.38 14.27 -13.99
C GLY A 324 -20.87 14.16 -14.02
N GLU A 325 -20.20 15.25 -14.39
CA GLU A 325 -18.73 15.33 -14.51
C GLU A 325 -18.08 15.98 -13.28
N ASP A 326 -18.84 16.26 -12.21
CA ASP A 326 -18.34 16.88 -10.99
C ASP A 326 -18.16 15.87 -9.86
N ILE A 327 -17.08 16.05 -9.10
CA ILE A 327 -16.86 15.42 -7.80
C ILE A 327 -17.32 16.42 -6.75
N LEU A 328 -18.27 16.05 -5.89
CA LEU A 328 -18.77 16.92 -4.83
C LEU A 328 -18.33 16.42 -3.46
N LEU A 329 -17.69 17.30 -2.69
CA LEU A 329 -17.39 17.12 -1.27
C LEU A 329 -18.35 17.99 -0.47
N ASN A 330 -19.10 17.39 0.45
CA ASN A 330 -20.12 18.10 1.24
C ASN A 330 -21.16 18.87 0.38
N GLY A 331 -21.45 18.36 -0.82
CA GLY A 331 -22.37 18.96 -1.79
C GLY A 331 -21.79 20.12 -2.61
N GLN A 332 -20.50 20.43 -2.45
CA GLN A 332 -19.78 21.47 -3.21
C GLN A 332 -18.80 20.82 -4.19
N SER A 333 -18.73 21.34 -5.41
CA SER A 333 -17.77 20.84 -6.42
C SER A 333 -16.34 21.12 -5.96
N VAL A 334 -15.47 20.11 -6.09
CA VAL A 334 -14.07 20.22 -5.71
C VAL A 334 -13.17 19.84 -6.88
N PHE A 335 -12.18 20.70 -7.16
CA PHE A 335 -11.06 20.34 -8.00
C PHE A 335 -9.93 19.77 -7.13
N LEU A 336 -9.48 18.57 -7.44
CA LEU A 336 -8.41 17.87 -6.73
C LEU A 336 -7.04 18.39 -7.20
N ARG A 337 -6.47 19.33 -6.44
CA ARG A 337 -5.10 19.84 -6.60
C ARG A 337 -4.15 18.86 -5.92
N GLY A 338 -3.65 17.90 -6.68
CA GLY A 338 -2.95 16.73 -6.16
C GLY A 338 -1.47 16.64 -6.46
N ILE A 339 -0.85 15.66 -5.82
CA ILE A 339 0.48 15.14 -6.16
C ILE A 339 0.54 13.66 -5.78
N CYS A 340 1.25 12.85 -6.56
CA CYS A 340 1.49 11.45 -6.22
C CYS A 340 2.63 11.31 -5.20
N LEU A 341 2.54 10.29 -4.35
CA LEU A 341 3.59 9.90 -3.40
C LEU A 341 3.81 8.39 -3.44
N HIS A 342 5.07 7.98 -3.47
CA HIS A 342 5.49 6.67 -2.98
C HIS A 342 5.69 6.72 -1.46
N GLU A 343 5.57 5.58 -0.80
CA GLU A 343 5.84 5.47 0.64
C GLU A 343 7.35 5.36 0.86
N GLU A 344 8.07 6.47 0.70
CA GLU A 344 9.53 6.51 0.79
C GLU A 344 9.95 7.84 1.40
N GLU A 345 10.71 7.81 2.50
CA GLU A 345 11.19 9.01 3.19
C GLU A 345 12.23 9.79 2.37
N ILE A 346 12.45 11.05 2.75
CA ILE A 346 13.52 11.89 2.18
C ILE A 346 14.86 11.36 2.69
N GLY A 347 15.78 11.06 1.79
CA GLY A 347 17.12 10.56 2.10
C GLY A 347 17.81 9.89 0.91
N ALA A 348 19.14 9.79 0.99
CA ALA A 348 19.98 9.16 -0.04
C ALA A 348 19.84 7.62 -0.07
N ASN A 349 19.45 7.01 1.05
CA ASN A 349 19.31 5.56 1.21
C ASN A 349 18.03 5.23 1.99
N PRO A 350 16.85 5.47 1.39
CA PRO A 350 15.58 5.27 2.08
C PRO A 350 15.37 3.77 2.36
N ALA A 351 14.89 3.51 3.57
CA ALA A 351 14.60 2.21 4.15
C ALA A 351 13.10 1.98 4.37
N ARG A 352 12.24 2.88 3.85
CA ARG A 352 10.78 2.85 4.02
C ARG A 352 10.37 3.05 5.49
N ILE A 353 11.13 3.85 6.23
CA ILE A 353 10.85 4.16 7.64
C ILE A 353 9.93 5.38 7.70
N ILE A 354 8.63 5.11 7.73
CA ILE A 354 7.59 6.15 7.77
C ILE A 354 7.11 6.38 9.19
N THR A 355 7.80 7.28 9.89
CA THR A 355 7.37 7.81 11.18
C THR A 355 6.41 8.99 10.96
N GLU A 356 5.82 9.50 12.05
CA GLU A 356 5.02 10.72 11.95
C GLU A 356 5.83 11.89 11.38
N GLU A 357 7.09 12.02 11.79
CA GLU A 357 7.99 13.08 11.32
C GLU A 357 8.26 12.97 9.81
N THR A 358 8.66 11.79 9.33
CA THR A 358 9.01 11.63 7.90
C THR A 358 7.79 11.70 6.99
N ALA A 359 6.64 11.18 7.44
CA ALA A 359 5.37 11.34 6.74
C ALA A 359 4.94 12.82 6.70
N ARG A 360 5.02 13.53 7.83
CA ARG A 360 4.63 14.94 7.91
C ARG A 360 5.53 15.82 7.04
N ALA A 361 6.83 15.53 6.97
CA ALA A 361 7.76 16.26 6.09
C ALA A 361 7.31 16.18 4.61
N LEU A 362 6.93 15.00 4.12
CA LEU A 362 6.40 14.82 2.77
C LEU A 362 5.05 15.53 2.57
N LEU A 363 4.12 15.36 3.50
CA LEU A 363 2.77 15.91 3.38
C LEU A 363 2.75 17.44 3.48
N VAL A 364 3.66 18.06 4.24
CA VAL A 364 3.80 19.52 4.30
C VAL A 364 4.33 20.09 2.98
N GLU A 365 5.27 19.41 2.31
CA GLU A 365 5.69 19.82 0.95
C GLU A 365 4.52 19.79 -0.03
N ALA A 366 3.64 18.79 0.06
CA ALA A 366 2.42 18.74 -0.73
C ALA A 366 1.43 19.86 -0.35
N LYS A 367 1.04 19.94 0.93
CA LYS A 367 0.00 20.86 1.41
C LYS A 367 0.42 22.32 1.29
N GLU A 368 1.54 22.68 1.90
CA GLU A 368 1.97 24.07 2.06
C GLU A 368 2.90 24.50 0.91
N GLY A 369 3.79 23.61 0.47
CA GLY A 369 4.72 23.90 -0.61
C GLY A 369 4.04 24.00 -1.97
N LEU A 370 3.24 22.99 -2.32
CA LEU A 370 2.53 22.93 -3.61
C LEU A 370 1.10 23.49 -3.58
N ASN A 371 0.55 23.83 -2.42
CA ASN A 371 -0.86 24.23 -2.26
C ASN A 371 -1.85 23.09 -2.61
N CYS A 372 -1.46 21.84 -2.38
CA CYS A 372 -2.32 20.68 -2.62
C CYS A 372 -3.48 20.60 -1.62
N ASN A 373 -4.62 20.08 -2.07
CA ASN A 373 -5.71 19.61 -1.21
C ASN A 373 -5.95 18.09 -1.36
N PHE A 374 -5.13 17.42 -2.17
CA PHE A 374 -5.28 16.02 -2.54
C PHE A 374 -3.90 15.35 -2.63
N VAL A 375 -3.82 14.07 -2.33
CA VAL A 375 -2.65 13.22 -2.55
C VAL A 375 -3.08 11.85 -3.08
N ARG A 376 -2.32 11.33 -4.05
CA ARG A 376 -2.43 9.94 -4.48
C ARG A 376 -1.33 9.12 -3.83
N LEU A 377 -1.70 8.24 -2.90
CA LEU A 377 -0.79 7.36 -2.20
C LEU A 377 -0.59 6.10 -3.05
N ALA A 378 0.47 6.11 -3.85
CA ALA A 378 0.74 5.11 -4.88
C ALA A 378 1.80 4.09 -4.43
N HIS A 379 1.84 2.86 -4.95
CA HIS A 379 0.80 2.15 -5.72
C HIS A 379 0.14 1.07 -4.86
N TYR A 380 -0.02 1.36 -3.58
CA TYR A 380 -0.33 0.39 -2.54
C TYR A 380 -0.79 1.13 -1.29
N PRO A 381 -1.40 0.44 -0.30
CA PRO A 381 -1.80 1.07 0.94
C PRO A 381 -0.56 1.60 1.67
N HIS A 382 -0.48 2.91 1.88
CA HIS A 382 0.54 3.52 2.76
C HIS A 382 0.22 3.21 4.23
N SER A 383 1.11 3.55 5.14
CA SER A 383 0.97 3.36 6.58
C SER A 383 -0.20 4.14 7.17
N GLU A 384 -0.72 3.66 8.30
CA GLU A 384 -1.79 4.36 9.04
C GLU A 384 -1.35 5.75 9.52
N VAL A 385 -0.06 5.93 9.78
CA VAL A 385 0.52 7.23 10.11
C VAL A 385 0.25 8.22 8.97
N MET A 386 0.53 7.82 7.72
CA MET A 386 0.30 8.66 6.54
C MET A 386 -1.19 9.04 6.40
N THR A 387 -2.11 8.08 6.49
CA THR A 387 -3.54 8.36 6.28
C THR A 387 -4.17 9.15 7.43
N ARG A 388 -3.70 8.99 8.67
CA ARG A 388 -4.12 9.82 9.80
C ARG A 388 -3.58 11.26 9.71
N LEU A 389 -2.35 11.43 9.25
CA LEU A 389 -1.82 12.78 8.99
C LEU A 389 -2.58 13.47 7.85
N CYS A 390 -3.05 12.73 6.84
CA CYS A 390 -3.91 13.30 5.80
C CYS A 390 -5.27 13.77 6.34
N ASP A 391 -5.88 13.01 7.27
CA ASP A 391 -7.07 13.45 8.01
C ASP A 391 -6.79 14.77 8.76
N GLU A 392 -5.68 14.85 9.49
CA GLU A 392 -5.30 16.00 10.31
C GLU A 392 -4.96 17.25 9.49
N LEU A 393 -4.18 17.09 8.41
CA LEU A 393 -3.67 18.19 7.58
C LEU A 393 -4.70 18.69 6.55
N GLY A 394 -5.83 18.00 6.39
CA GLY A 394 -6.81 18.34 5.37
C GLY A 394 -6.30 18.06 3.96
N LEU A 395 -5.89 16.82 3.71
CA LEU A 395 -5.50 16.32 2.39
C LEU A 395 -6.44 15.18 2.00
N ILE A 396 -7.19 15.33 0.91
CA ILE A 396 -8.01 14.25 0.33
C ILE A 396 -7.08 13.15 -0.18
N VAL A 397 -7.44 11.90 0.01
CA VAL A 397 -6.59 10.76 -0.32
C VAL A 397 -7.26 9.88 -1.39
N TRP A 398 -6.45 9.52 -2.38
CA TRP A 398 -6.63 8.31 -3.18
C TRP A 398 -5.74 7.22 -2.57
N SER A 399 -6.35 6.11 -2.16
CA SER A 399 -5.66 4.91 -1.68
C SER A 399 -5.86 3.76 -2.68
N GLU A 400 -4.82 2.95 -2.91
CA GLU A 400 -4.75 1.96 -4.00
C GLU A 400 -4.17 0.64 -3.50
N ILE A 401 -4.47 -0.46 -4.20
CA ILE A 401 -3.77 -1.75 -4.04
C ILE A 401 -2.86 -2.01 -5.25
N PRO A 402 -1.79 -2.82 -5.12
CA PRO A 402 -0.77 -2.98 -6.17
C PRO A 402 -1.19 -3.93 -7.31
N VAL A 403 -2.44 -3.82 -7.79
CA VAL A 403 -2.90 -4.42 -9.05
C VAL A 403 -2.36 -3.57 -10.20
N TYR A 404 -1.09 -3.83 -10.52
CA TYR A 404 -0.25 -2.96 -11.34
C TYR A 404 0.21 -3.69 -12.61
N TRP A 405 0.05 -3.05 -13.77
CA TRP A 405 0.47 -3.58 -15.08
C TRP A 405 -0.07 -4.99 -15.38
N ARG A 406 0.83 -5.97 -15.49
CA ARG A 406 0.60 -7.30 -16.05
C ARG A 406 0.37 -8.34 -14.95
N VAL A 407 -0.60 -8.08 -14.09
CA VAL A 407 -1.10 -9.08 -13.13
C VAL A 407 -1.66 -10.29 -13.88
N ALA A 408 -1.51 -11.50 -13.31
CA ALA A 408 -2.10 -12.73 -13.84
C ALA A 408 -3.64 -12.75 -13.63
N PHE A 409 -4.37 -11.99 -14.45
CA PHE A 409 -5.81 -11.75 -14.29
C PHE A 409 -6.71 -12.99 -14.43
N ASP A 410 -6.22 -14.07 -15.03
CA ASP A 410 -6.91 -15.36 -15.16
C ASP A 410 -6.61 -16.34 -14.01
N ASN A 411 -5.68 -15.98 -13.11
CA ASN A 411 -5.28 -16.82 -11.99
C ASN A 411 -6.19 -16.57 -10.76
N PRO A 412 -6.95 -17.57 -10.29
CA PRO A 412 -7.82 -17.41 -9.12
C PRO A 412 -7.08 -17.09 -7.83
N LYS A 413 -5.84 -17.59 -7.66
CA LYS A 413 -5.02 -17.26 -6.48
C LYS A 413 -4.69 -15.77 -6.46
N THR A 414 -4.30 -15.22 -7.60
CA THR A 414 -3.98 -13.78 -7.73
C THR A 414 -5.20 -12.91 -7.41
N LEU A 415 -6.39 -13.31 -7.84
CA LEU A 415 -7.63 -12.62 -7.47
C LEU A 415 -7.88 -12.68 -5.96
N THR A 416 -7.71 -13.85 -5.33
CA THR A 416 -7.85 -14.00 -3.88
C THR A 416 -6.88 -13.08 -3.13
N THR A 417 -5.60 -13.05 -3.52
CA THR A 417 -4.59 -12.15 -2.90
C THR A 417 -5.00 -10.67 -3.05
N ALA A 418 -5.41 -10.23 -4.24
CA ALA A 418 -5.85 -8.86 -4.47
C ALA A 418 -7.09 -8.50 -3.63
N ARG A 419 -8.06 -9.41 -3.51
CA ARG A 419 -9.25 -9.25 -2.66
C ARG A 419 -8.90 -9.13 -1.18
N THR A 420 -7.97 -9.95 -0.71
CA THR A 420 -7.48 -9.89 0.68
C THR A 420 -6.84 -8.52 0.96
N MET A 421 -5.88 -8.09 0.13
CA MET A 421 -5.23 -6.78 0.27
C MET A 421 -6.23 -5.61 0.21
N LEU A 422 -7.24 -5.70 -0.67
CA LEU A 422 -8.30 -4.71 -0.77
C LEU A 422 -9.12 -4.63 0.53
N ALA A 423 -9.54 -5.78 1.05
CA ALA A 423 -10.32 -5.86 2.26
C ALA A 423 -9.53 -5.38 3.49
N GLU A 424 -8.26 -5.76 3.60
CA GLU A 424 -7.35 -5.29 4.65
C GLU A 424 -7.17 -3.77 4.61
N ASN A 425 -6.93 -3.19 3.43
CA ASN A 425 -6.80 -1.74 3.24
C ASN A 425 -8.08 -1.00 3.67
N ILE A 426 -9.25 -1.41 3.15
CA ILE A 426 -10.52 -0.74 3.42
C ILE A 426 -10.90 -0.87 4.89
N ARG A 427 -10.80 -2.07 5.48
CA ARG A 427 -11.17 -2.27 6.89
C ARG A 427 -10.28 -1.47 7.84
N ARG A 428 -8.98 -1.38 7.56
CA ARG A 428 -8.04 -0.58 8.34
C ARG A 428 -8.39 0.91 8.31
N ASP A 429 -8.74 1.44 7.13
CA ASP A 429 -8.80 2.88 6.91
C ASP A 429 -10.20 3.46 6.64
N ARG A 430 -11.27 2.67 6.74
CA ARG A 430 -12.64 3.16 6.47
C ARG A 430 -13.12 4.28 7.41
N ASN A 431 -12.49 4.48 8.57
CA ASN A 431 -12.70 5.66 9.44
C ASN A 431 -11.91 6.91 9.00
N ARG A 432 -10.97 6.80 8.04
CA ARG A 432 -10.15 7.93 7.56
C ARG A 432 -10.92 8.78 6.57
N CYS A 433 -11.54 9.86 7.05
CA CYS A 433 -12.45 10.70 6.26
C CYS A 433 -11.79 11.35 5.04
N SER A 434 -10.48 11.58 5.08
CA SER A 434 -9.64 12.07 4.00
C SER A 434 -9.68 11.16 2.77
N ILE A 435 -9.74 9.84 2.94
CA ILE A 435 -9.82 8.92 1.82
C ILE A 435 -11.16 9.16 1.10
N ALA A 436 -11.06 9.55 -0.15
CA ALA A 436 -12.20 9.78 -1.03
C ALA A 436 -12.27 8.77 -2.18
N LEU A 437 -11.13 8.23 -2.61
CA LEU A 437 -11.06 7.28 -3.71
C LEU A 437 -10.37 5.98 -3.28
N TRP A 438 -11.01 4.85 -3.58
CA TRP A 438 -10.40 3.53 -3.57
C TRP A 438 -10.07 3.13 -5.01
N SER A 439 -8.80 2.83 -5.27
CA SER A 439 -8.35 2.41 -6.60
C SER A 439 -8.13 0.91 -6.68
N VAL A 440 -8.65 0.31 -7.75
CA VAL A 440 -8.59 -1.14 -8.00
C VAL A 440 -7.50 -1.54 -8.98
N GLY A 441 -6.75 -0.59 -9.57
CA GLY A 441 -5.59 -0.92 -10.38
C GLY A 441 -4.97 0.25 -11.14
N ASN A 442 -3.81 -0.01 -11.73
CA ASN A 442 -3.00 0.97 -12.46
C ASN A 442 -2.41 0.39 -13.75
N GLU A 443 -2.67 1.07 -14.87
CA GLU A 443 -2.09 0.79 -16.21
C GLU A 443 -2.21 -0.68 -16.62
N THR A 444 -3.40 -1.24 -16.41
CA THR A 444 -3.66 -2.66 -16.67
C THR A 444 -4.11 -2.87 -18.12
N PRO A 445 -3.44 -3.73 -18.92
CA PRO A 445 -3.82 -3.98 -20.30
C PRO A 445 -5.24 -4.53 -20.43
N VAL A 446 -6.02 -3.96 -21.37
CA VAL A 446 -7.42 -4.33 -21.56
C VAL A 446 -7.53 -5.76 -22.09
N SER A 447 -8.26 -6.60 -21.37
CA SER A 447 -8.63 -7.97 -21.77
C SER A 447 -9.89 -8.42 -21.03
N PRO A 448 -10.63 -9.43 -21.52
CA PRO A 448 -11.79 -9.96 -20.80
C PRO A 448 -11.46 -10.46 -19.38
N PRO A 449 -10.37 -11.22 -19.12
CA PRO A 449 -9.99 -11.60 -17.76
C PRO A 449 -9.71 -10.40 -16.85
N ARG A 450 -8.97 -9.39 -17.35
CA ARG A 450 -8.72 -8.14 -16.60
C ARG A 450 -10.01 -7.46 -16.20
N ASN A 451 -10.96 -7.32 -17.13
CA ASN A 451 -12.23 -6.64 -16.84
C ASN A 451 -13.07 -7.42 -15.82
N ALA A 452 -13.10 -8.75 -15.90
CA ALA A 452 -13.79 -9.58 -14.91
C ALA A 452 -13.14 -9.45 -13.51
N PHE A 453 -11.81 -9.49 -13.45
CA PHE A 453 -11.03 -9.33 -12.23
C PHE A 453 -11.31 -7.99 -11.55
N LEU A 454 -11.19 -6.88 -12.29
CA LEU A 454 -11.37 -5.54 -11.73
C LEU A 454 -12.84 -5.26 -11.35
N ARG A 455 -13.82 -5.80 -12.09
CA ARG A 455 -15.24 -5.71 -11.69
C ARG A 455 -15.54 -6.46 -10.40
N ALA A 456 -14.88 -7.59 -10.16
CA ALA A 456 -14.98 -8.28 -8.87
C ALA A 456 -14.47 -7.36 -7.74
N LEU A 457 -13.30 -6.74 -7.92
CA LEU A 457 -12.76 -5.80 -6.94
C LEU A 457 -13.67 -4.57 -6.73
N ILE A 458 -14.21 -3.97 -7.79
CA ILE A 458 -15.17 -2.84 -7.68
C ILE A 458 -16.41 -3.26 -6.86
N THR A 459 -16.90 -4.48 -7.08
CA THR A 459 -18.02 -5.05 -6.32
C THR A 459 -17.65 -5.19 -4.84
N ASP A 460 -16.44 -5.67 -4.55
CA ASP A 460 -15.96 -5.81 -3.18
C ASP A 460 -15.79 -4.47 -2.48
N VAL A 461 -15.26 -3.44 -3.16
CA VAL A 461 -15.18 -2.07 -2.61
C VAL A 461 -16.56 -1.60 -2.18
N ARG A 462 -17.56 -1.71 -3.07
CA ARG A 462 -18.94 -1.27 -2.81
C ARG A 462 -19.62 -2.07 -1.68
N ALA A 463 -19.21 -3.31 -1.46
CA ALA A 463 -19.71 -4.13 -0.36
C ALA A 463 -19.06 -3.77 0.99
N LEU A 464 -17.79 -3.34 0.97
CA LEU A 464 -17.02 -3.01 2.18
C LEU A 464 -17.17 -1.54 2.60
N ASP A 465 -17.44 -0.64 1.66
CA ASP A 465 -17.57 0.80 1.87
C ASP A 465 -18.60 1.41 0.92
N ASP A 466 -19.70 1.91 1.47
CA ASP A 466 -20.79 2.54 0.74
C ASP A 466 -20.68 4.07 0.63
N THR A 467 -19.55 4.65 1.07
CA THR A 467 -19.37 6.12 1.20
C THR A 467 -18.31 6.73 0.30
N ARG A 468 -17.36 5.95 -0.22
CA ARG A 468 -16.23 6.43 -1.04
C ARG A 468 -16.41 6.11 -2.52
N LEU A 469 -15.69 6.84 -3.35
CA LEU A 469 -15.69 6.69 -4.81
C LEU A 469 -14.72 5.59 -5.24
N VAL A 470 -15.06 4.86 -6.29
CA VAL A 470 -14.19 3.84 -6.90
C VAL A 470 -13.53 4.39 -8.15
N THR A 471 -12.22 4.18 -8.29
CA THR A 471 -11.41 4.64 -9.43
C THR A 471 -10.41 3.56 -9.87
N ALA A 472 -9.70 3.81 -10.97
CA ALA A 472 -8.51 3.09 -11.40
C ALA A 472 -7.72 4.00 -12.36
N ALA A 473 -6.40 3.88 -12.39
CA ALA A 473 -5.58 4.54 -13.40
C ALA A 473 -5.62 3.72 -14.70
N LEU A 474 -6.40 4.20 -15.66
CA LEU A 474 -6.72 3.53 -16.92
C LEU A 474 -5.71 3.87 -18.02
N LEU A 475 -5.67 3.01 -19.04
CA LEU A 475 -5.06 3.34 -20.33
C LEU A 475 -6.04 4.17 -21.16
N PHE A 476 -5.53 4.93 -22.12
CA PHE A 476 -6.34 5.75 -23.02
C PHE A 476 -5.99 5.47 -24.48
N GLY A 477 -6.95 5.69 -25.39
CA GLY A 477 -6.74 5.62 -26.83
C GLY A 477 -6.25 6.95 -27.39
N ARG A 478 -5.55 6.92 -28.54
CA ARG A 478 -5.10 8.13 -29.23
C ARG A 478 -5.43 8.07 -30.71
N SER A 479 -5.90 9.18 -31.27
CA SER A 479 -6.20 9.35 -32.70
C SER A 479 -5.84 10.75 -33.18
N ASP A 480 -5.99 10.99 -34.48
CA ASP A 480 -5.97 12.32 -35.08
C ASP A 480 -7.39 12.65 -35.58
N VAL A 481 -7.92 13.80 -35.15
CA VAL A 481 -9.24 14.28 -35.57
C VAL A 481 -9.06 15.63 -36.26
N ASN A 482 -9.08 15.63 -37.59
CA ASN A 482 -8.90 16.81 -38.45
C ASN A 482 -7.57 17.56 -38.20
N GLY A 483 -6.46 16.82 -38.05
CA GLY A 483 -5.13 17.36 -37.80
C GLY A 483 -4.89 17.77 -36.34
N VAL A 484 -5.79 17.37 -35.42
CA VAL A 484 -5.67 17.64 -33.98
C VAL A 484 -5.49 16.31 -33.24
N PRO A 485 -4.34 16.11 -32.55
CA PRO A 485 -4.15 14.95 -31.68
C PRO A 485 -5.24 14.89 -30.62
N THR A 486 -5.93 13.76 -30.55
CA THR A 486 -7.07 13.56 -29.66
C THR A 486 -6.88 12.28 -28.84
N GLN A 487 -7.08 12.37 -27.53
CA GLN A 487 -7.01 11.28 -26.57
C GLN A 487 -8.42 10.90 -26.08
N HIS A 488 -8.63 9.61 -25.90
CA HIS A 488 -9.93 8.99 -25.63
C HIS A 488 -9.87 8.20 -24.32
N ALA A 489 -10.56 8.69 -23.30
CA ALA A 489 -10.67 8.01 -22.00
C ALA A 489 -11.82 7.00 -22.01
N ASP A 490 -11.75 6.02 -22.91
CA ASP A 490 -12.85 5.08 -23.22
C ASP A 490 -12.51 3.61 -22.89
N ASP A 491 -11.71 3.37 -21.84
CA ASP A 491 -11.49 2.02 -21.31
C ASP A 491 -12.84 1.38 -20.91
N PRO A 492 -13.11 0.11 -21.26
CA PRO A 492 -14.37 -0.55 -20.92
C PRO A 492 -14.74 -0.57 -19.44
N LEU A 493 -13.76 -0.40 -18.54
CA LEU A 493 -13.98 -0.32 -17.09
C LEU A 493 -14.48 1.06 -16.64
N ALA A 494 -14.31 2.12 -17.43
CA ALA A 494 -14.72 3.48 -17.05
C ALA A 494 -16.23 3.57 -16.74
N ALA A 495 -17.06 2.73 -17.37
CA ALA A 495 -18.49 2.65 -17.08
C ALA A 495 -18.80 2.10 -15.67
N ASP A 496 -17.92 1.29 -15.10
CA ASP A 496 -18.07 0.65 -13.79
C ASP A 496 -17.53 1.51 -12.63
N LEU A 497 -16.65 2.49 -12.91
CA LEU A 497 -16.01 3.37 -11.92
C LEU A 497 -16.85 4.61 -11.59
N ASP A 498 -16.65 5.25 -10.43
CA ASP A 498 -17.31 6.53 -10.14
C ASP A 498 -16.55 7.72 -10.73
N VAL A 499 -15.21 7.62 -10.76
CA VAL A 499 -14.29 8.62 -11.32
C VAL A 499 -13.36 7.94 -12.32
N MET A 500 -13.20 8.53 -13.50
CA MET A 500 -12.21 8.08 -14.47
C MET A 500 -10.86 8.67 -14.11
N ALA A 501 -9.79 7.90 -14.30
CA ALA A 501 -8.45 8.43 -14.16
C ALA A 501 -7.51 7.83 -15.20
N VAL A 502 -6.55 8.63 -15.65
CA VAL A 502 -5.60 8.25 -16.70
C VAL A 502 -4.20 8.78 -16.37
N ASN A 503 -3.21 7.96 -16.69
CA ASN A 503 -1.81 8.37 -16.67
C ASN A 503 -1.44 8.91 -18.04
N THR A 504 -0.92 10.13 -18.15
CA THR A 504 -0.55 10.75 -19.43
C THR A 504 0.82 11.39 -19.39
N TYR A 505 1.66 11.08 -20.38
CA TYR A 505 3.07 11.48 -20.41
C TYR A 505 3.47 12.07 -21.76
N ASN A 506 2.54 12.76 -22.42
CA ASN A 506 2.76 13.39 -23.73
C ASN A 506 3.96 14.34 -23.68
N GLY A 507 4.94 14.15 -24.56
CA GLY A 507 6.20 14.91 -24.63
C GLY A 507 7.34 14.36 -23.76
N TRP A 508 7.04 13.51 -22.78
CA TRP A 508 8.07 12.76 -22.05
C TRP A 508 8.31 11.39 -22.67
N TYR A 509 7.29 10.54 -22.70
CA TYR A 509 7.37 9.20 -23.28
C TYR A 509 6.95 9.15 -24.76
N SER A 510 6.21 10.14 -25.24
CA SER A 510 5.94 10.31 -26.67
C SER A 510 6.94 11.27 -27.33
N GLU A 511 6.88 11.33 -28.66
CA GLU A 511 7.66 12.27 -29.48
C GLU A 511 6.95 13.63 -29.67
N ASP A 512 5.88 13.89 -28.91
CA ASP A 512 5.15 15.16 -29.01
C ASP A 512 6.04 16.35 -28.64
N PRO A 513 6.18 17.38 -29.50
CA PRO A 513 6.85 18.61 -29.11
C PRO A 513 6.11 19.29 -27.95
N LEU A 514 6.84 19.83 -26.97
CA LEU A 514 6.22 20.51 -25.82
C LEU A 514 5.26 21.63 -26.25
N SER A 515 5.61 22.35 -27.31
CA SER A 515 4.78 23.43 -27.88
C SER A 515 3.44 22.97 -28.46
N ARG A 516 3.27 21.66 -28.71
CA ARG A 516 2.03 21.07 -29.24
C ARG A 516 1.13 20.48 -28.16
N LEU A 517 1.63 20.31 -26.93
CA LEU A 517 0.83 19.73 -25.85
C LEU A 517 -0.48 20.50 -25.57
N PRO A 518 -0.52 21.86 -25.58
CA PRO A 518 -1.76 22.60 -25.35
C PRO A 518 -2.87 22.36 -26.38
N ASP A 519 -2.53 21.80 -27.54
CA ASP A 519 -3.47 21.50 -28.63
C ASP A 519 -4.09 20.11 -28.50
N ILE A 520 -3.52 19.22 -27.66
CA ILE A 520 -4.02 17.86 -27.47
C ILE A 520 -5.40 17.93 -26.81
N ARG A 521 -6.40 17.31 -27.47
CA ARG A 521 -7.77 17.26 -26.98
C ARG A 521 -8.03 15.98 -26.20
N TRP A 522 -8.87 16.07 -25.18
CA TRP A 522 -9.38 14.91 -24.46
C TRP A 522 -10.88 14.78 -24.68
N THR A 523 -11.31 13.56 -24.97
CA THR A 523 -12.71 13.20 -25.18
C THR A 523 -13.03 11.92 -24.43
N SER A 524 -14.30 11.73 -24.11
CA SER A 524 -14.83 10.45 -23.68
C SER A 524 -16.28 10.30 -24.12
N ASN A 525 -16.69 9.07 -24.38
CA ASN A 525 -18.10 8.73 -24.57
C ASN A 525 -18.85 8.54 -23.23
N ILE A 526 -18.14 8.56 -22.10
CA ILE A 526 -18.69 8.41 -20.74
C ILE A 526 -18.67 9.76 -20.03
N ARG A 527 -19.83 10.19 -19.53
CA ARG A 527 -19.99 11.45 -18.80
C ARG A 527 -19.68 11.27 -17.32
N LYS A 528 -18.40 11.29 -16.97
CA LYS A 528 -17.88 11.17 -15.60
C LYS A 528 -16.70 12.13 -15.37
N PRO A 529 -16.42 12.51 -14.11
CA PRO A 529 -15.21 13.29 -13.80
C PRO A 529 -13.95 12.52 -14.22
N LEU A 530 -12.97 13.25 -14.75
CA LEU A 530 -11.64 12.74 -15.08
C LEU A 530 -10.58 13.29 -14.10
N ILE A 531 -9.64 12.45 -13.72
CA ILE A 531 -8.39 12.84 -13.04
C ILE A 531 -7.22 12.46 -13.94
N PHE A 532 -6.26 13.36 -14.14
CA PHE A 532 -4.93 12.95 -14.60
C PHE A 532 -4.16 12.40 -13.39
N SER A 533 -4.18 11.08 -13.23
CA SER A 533 -3.62 10.37 -12.07
C SER A 533 -2.10 10.30 -12.07
N GLU A 534 -1.48 10.51 -13.24
CA GLU A 534 -0.05 10.74 -13.42
C GLU A 534 0.21 11.60 -14.65
N PHE A 535 1.20 12.47 -14.54
CA PHE A 535 1.94 13.10 -15.64
C PHE A 535 3.21 13.71 -15.08
N GLY A 536 4.25 13.83 -15.88
CA GLY A 536 5.54 14.33 -15.40
C GLY A 536 6.68 14.06 -16.37
N ALA A 537 7.84 14.63 -16.07
CA ALA A 537 9.07 14.42 -16.83
C ALA A 537 10.23 14.27 -15.85
N ASP A 538 11.22 13.43 -16.18
CA ASP A 538 12.41 13.30 -15.35
C ASP A 538 13.26 14.58 -15.44
N ALA A 539 13.77 15.05 -14.30
CA ALA A 539 14.84 16.04 -14.20
C ALA A 539 15.83 15.68 -13.10
N LYS A 540 17.14 15.86 -13.36
CA LYS A 540 18.17 15.75 -12.32
C LYS A 540 18.39 17.13 -11.71
N ILE A 541 18.26 17.23 -10.39
CA ILE A 541 18.53 18.47 -9.65
C ILE A 541 19.94 18.98 -10.00
N GLY A 542 20.06 20.29 -10.28
CA GLY A 542 21.31 20.96 -10.62
C GLY A 542 21.83 20.69 -12.04
N PHE A 543 21.13 19.90 -12.86
CA PHE A 543 21.46 19.76 -14.28
C PHE A 543 20.63 20.75 -15.11
N HIS A 544 21.31 21.72 -15.71
CA HIS A 544 20.70 22.81 -16.48
C HIS A 544 21.08 22.76 -17.96
N ASP A 545 20.13 23.06 -18.84
CA ASP A 545 20.32 23.10 -20.29
C ASP A 545 19.34 24.09 -20.95
N MET A 546 19.56 25.39 -20.73
CA MET A 546 18.69 26.47 -21.25
C MET A 546 18.73 26.60 -22.78
N GLU A 547 19.81 26.17 -23.44
CA GLU A 547 20.00 26.35 -24.88
C GLU A 547 19.12 25.38 -25.67
N THR A 548 19.12 24.11 -25.27
CA THR A 548 18.41 23.06 -26.01
C THR A 548 17.18 22.53 -25.28
N MET A 549 17.02 22.84 -23.99
CA MET A 549 16.03 22.24 -23.10
C MET A 549 16.04 20.71 -23.21
N ARG A 550 17.23 20.11 -23.10
CA ARG A 550 17.37 18.65 -23.21
C ARG A 550 16.61 17.94 -22.09
N LYS A 551 16.03 16.77 -22.40
CA LYS A 551 15.46 15.86 -21.39
C LYS A 551 16.43 15.65 -20.23
N PHE A 552 15.89 15.54 -19.01
CA PHE A 552 16.60 15.57 -17.72
C PHE A 552 17.03 16.94 -17.19
N SER A 553 17.01 18.01 -17.98
CA SER A 553 17.24 19.37 -17.44
C SER A 553 16.05 19.85 -16.60
N GLU A 554 16.31 20.66 -15.58
CA GLU A 554 15.25 21.29 -14.79
C GLU A 554 14.36 22.20 -15.66
N GLU A 555 14.94 22.86 -16.65
CA GLU A 555 14.23 23.71 -17.61
C GLU A 555 13.22 22.92 -18.44
N PHE A 556 13.63 21.75 -18.97
CA PHE A 556 12.73 20.88 -19.73
C PHE A 556 11.55 20.43 -18.87
N GLN A 557 11.80 20.00 -17.62
CA GLN A 557 10.73 19.59 -16.72
C GLN A 557 9.79 20.76 -16.42
N ALA A 558 10.32 21.94 -16.10
CA ALA A 558 9.49 23.13 -15.86
C ALA A 558 8.63 23.48 -17.07
N GLU A 559 9.20 23.45 -18.28
CA GLU A 559 8.46 23.74 -19.51
C GLU A 559 7.42 22.67 -19.84
N TYR A 560 7.74 21.40 -19.64
CA TYR A 560 6.80 20.29 -19.75
C TYR A 560 5.57 20.53 -18.86
N PHE A 561 5.77 20.95 -17.61
CA PHE A 561 4.68 21.25 -16.69
C PHE A 561 3.85 22.45 -17.18
N ARG A 562 4.46 23.54 -17.65
CA ARG A 562 3.70 24.70 -18.19
C ARG A 562 2.77 24.28 -19.34
N GLN A 563 3.30 23.51 -20.29
CA GLN A 563 2.55 23.11 -21.48
C GLN A 563 1.46 22.07 -21.16
N THR A 564 1.75 21.11 -20.27
CA THR A 564 0.78 20.10 -19.84
C THR A 564 -0.35 20.71 -19.01
N LEU A 565 -0.05 21.66 -18.13
CA LEU A 565 -1.06 22.37 -17.34
C LEU A 565 -1.94 23.27 -18.23
N SER A 566 -1.37 23.89 -19.27
CA SER A 566 -2.12 24.63 -20.30
C SER A 566 -3.09 23.72 -21.09
N MET A 567 -2.67 22.49 -21.41
CA MET A 567 -3.56 21.47 -21.97
C MET A 567 -4.66 21.08 -20.99
N ALA A 568 -4.31 20.81 -19.73
CA ALA A 568 -5.23 20.36 -18.70
C ALA A 568 -6.37 21.35 -18.44
N ASP A 569 -6.07 22.65 -18.43
CA ASP A 569 -7.07 23.72 -18.26
C ASP A 569 -8.14 23.77 -19.37
N ARG A 570 -7.90 23.12 -20.50
CA ARG A 570 -8.83 23.04 -21.64
C ARG A 570 -9.70 21.78 -21.64
N VAL A 571 -9.50 20.85 -20.70
CA VAL A 571 -10.26 19.59 -20.64
C VAL A 571 -11.53 19.81 -19.79
N PRO A 572 -12.73 19.81 -20.38
CA PRO A 572 -13.93 20.33 -19.70
C PRO A 572 -14.42 19.48 -18.53
N PHE A 573 -14.19 18.17 -18.57
CA PHE A 573 -14.60 17.20 -17.54
C PHE A 573 -13.46 16.81 -16.59
N LEU A 574 -12.32 17.50 -16.67
CA LEU A 574 -11.20 17.29 -15.74
C LEU A 574 -11.54 17.91 -14.37
N ARG A 575 -11.41 17.10 -13.33
CA ARG A 575 -11.67 17.48 -11.92
C ARG A 575 -10.51 17.20 -10.99
N GLY A 576 -9.39 16.72 -11.50
CA GLY A 576 -8.21 16.52 -10.67
C GLY A 576 -6.92 16.35 -11.45
N LEU A 577 -5.83 16.72 -10.80
CA LEU A 577 -4.47 16.53 -11.25
C LEU A 577 -3.69 15.85 -10.13
N SER A 578 -2.90 14.85 -10.46
CA SER A 578 -1.95 14.23 -9.54
C SER A 578 -0.67 13.92 -10.30
N PRO A 579 0.22 14.93 -10.49
CA PRO A 579 1.47 14.72 -11.20
C PRO A 579 2.32 13.62 -10.54
N TRP A 580 3.05 12.90 -11.37
CA TRP A 580 4.04 11.93 -10.97
C TRP A 580 5.40 12.64 -10.98
N ILE A 581 6.02 12.93 -9.85
CA ILE A 581 5.66 12.56 -8.46
C ILE A 581 6.19 13.65 -7.51
N LEU A 582 5.85 13.61 -6.21
CA LEU A 582 6.40 14.56 -5.24
C LEU A 582 7.93 14.46 -5.17
N LYS A 583 8.47 13.30 -4.77
CA LYS A 583 9.89 13.06 -4.49
C LYS A 583 10.49 12.04 -5.46
N ASP A 584 11.73 12.27 -5.91
CA ASP A 584 12.51 11.23 -6.58
C ASP A 584 12.56 9.96 -5.71
N PHE A 585 12.31 8.80 -6.31
CA PHE A 585 12.17 7.54 -5.57
C PHE A 585 12.95 6.39 -6.21
N ARG A 586 13.23 5.33 -5.44
CA ARG A 586 14.02 4.20 -5.92
C ARG A 586 13.23 3.36 -6.91
N SER A 587 13.88 3.02 -8.02
CA SER A 587 13.30 2.21 -9.09
C SER A 587 14.38 1.40 -9.80
N PRO A 588 14.30 0.05 -9.79
CA PRO A 588 15.27 -0.80 -10.47
C PRO A 588 15.23 -0.67 -12.00
N ARG A 589 14.22 0.01 -12.56
CA ARG A 589 14.08 0.24 -14.01
C ARG A 589 14.83 1.49 -14.51
N ARG A 590 15.43 2.28 -13.61
CA ARG A 590 15.97 3.62 -13.93
C ARG A 590 17.50 3.60 -13.89
N GLN A 591 18.10 3.09 -14.95
CA GLN A 591 19.53 2.73 -14.95
C GLN A 591 20.43 3.69 -15.74
N HIS A 592 19.93 4.85 -16.20
CA HIS A 592 20.79 5.81 -16.89
C HIS A 592 21.96 6.23 -15.98
N PRO A 593 23.23 6.06 -16.39
CA PRO A 593 24.39 6.15 -15.49
C PRO A 593 24.70 7.58 -15.01
N VAL A 594 24.26 8.59 -15.76
CA VAL A 594 24.44 10.01 -15.40
C VAL A 594 23.22 10.58 -14.64
N PHE A 595 22.00 10.31 -15.11
CA PHE A 595 20.81 11.01 -14.62
C PHE A 595 20.05 10.24 -13.54
N GLN A 596 19.97 8.91 -13.64
CA GLN A 596 19.02 8.12 -12.86
C GLN A 596 19.68 7.27 -11.77
N GLN A 597 20.62 6.39 -12.11
CA GLN A 597 21.39 5.60 -11.13
C GLN A 597 20.50 4.91 -10.05
N GLY A 598 19.39 4.30 -10.49
CA GLY A 598 18.39 3.65 -9.65
C GLY A 598 17.30 4.57 -9.12
N TRP A 599 17.22 5.83 -9.56
CA TRP A 599 16.17 6.78 -9.20
C TRP A 599 15.25 7.09 -10.37
N ASN A 600 13.95 7.02 -10.15
CA ASN A 600 12.99 7.74 -10.98
C ASN A 600 13.10 9.23 -10.62
N ARG A 601 13.42 10.07 -11.61
CA ARG A 601 13.80 11.47 -11.45
C ARG A 601 12.65 12.43 -11.75
N LYS A 602 11.41 11.94 -11.80
CA LYS A 602 10.21 12.75 -12.03
C LYS A 602 9.76 13.55 -10.82
N GLY A 603 10.39 13.36 -9.66
CA GLY A 603 10.12 14.14 -8.47
C GLY A 603 10.18 15.63 -8.76
N LEU A 604 9.27 16.39 -8.17
CA LEU A 604 9.37 17.85 -8.08
C LEU A 604 10.34 18.27 -6.98
N ILE A 605 10.65 17.36 -6.05
CA ILE A 605 11.77 17.46 -5.12
C ILE A 605 12.75 16.29 -5.35
N SER A 606 14.04 16.54 -5.11
CA SER A 606 15.08 15.51 -5.14
C SER A 606 14.88 14.48 -4.02
N GLU A 607 15.64 13.38 -4.07
CA GLU A 607 15.71 12.40 -3.01
C GLU A 607 16.16 12.99 -1.68
N LEU A 608 16.86 14.14 -1.71
CA LEU A 608 17.34 14.88 -0.54
C LEU A 608 16.40 16.04 -0.12
N GLY A 609 15.26 16.20 -0.80
CA GLY A 609 14.25 17.22 -0.47
C GLY A 609 14.47 18.58 -1.13
N GLU A 610 15.36 18.70 -2.11
CA GLU A 610 15.61 19.95 -2.83
C GLU A 610 14.55 20.16 -3.91
N ARG A 611 13.87 21.32 -3.89
CA ARG A 611 12.84 21.65 -4.89
C ARG A 611 13.46 21.96 -6.25
N LYS A 612 12.98 21.29 -7.29
CA LYS A 612 13.33 21.55 -8.70
C LYS A 612 12.50 22.71 -9.26
N GLN A 613 12.91 23.29 -10.39
CA GLN A 613 12.19 24.42 -11.02
C GLN A 613 10.69 24.14 -11.29
N ALA A 614 10.34 22.91 -11.67
CA ALA A 614 8.95 22.54 -11.95
C ALA A 614 8.04 22.59 -10.70
N PHE A 615 8.60 22.53 -9.49
CA PHE A 615 7.87 22.68 -8.23
C PHE A 615 7.13 24.03 -8.20
N ALA A 616 7.84 25.12 -8.52
CA ALA A 616 7.25 26.47 -8.52
C ALA A 616 6.15 26.61 -9.58
N VAL A 617 6.34 26.00 -10.75
CA VAL A 617 5.34 26.02 -11.84
C VAL A 617 4.01 25.41 -11.38
N LEU A 618 4.06 24.25 -10.71
CA LEU A 618 2.88 23.59 -10.19
C LEU A 618 2.26 24.36 -9.02
N ALA A 619 3.09 24.80 -8.06
CA ALA A 619 2.63 25.56 -6.89
C ALA A 619 1.86 26.83 -7.29
N ASP A 620 2.40 27.58 -8.26
CA ASP A 620 1.74 28.79 -8.77
C ASP A 620 0.42 28.47 -9.50
N HIS A 621 0.38 27.37 -10.24
CA HIS A 621 -0.85 26.92 -10.89
C HIS A 621 -1.93 26.53 -9.88
N TYR A 622 -1.58 25.77 -8.83
CA TYR A 622 -2.52 25.40 -7.77
C TYR A 622 -2.97 26.59 -6.93
N LYS A 623 -2.08 27.56 -6.66
CA LYS A 623 -2.45 28.82 -6.01
C LYS A 623 -3.48 29.62 -6.82
N ARG A 624 -3.38 29.62 -8.15
CA ARG A 624 -4.40 30.23 -9.02
C ARG A 624 -5.71 29.45 -8.98
N LYS A 625 -5.67 28.12 -9.09
CA LYS A 625 -6.88 27.27 -9.02
C LYS A 625 -7.59 27.33 -7.67
N ALA A 626 -6.89 27.58 -6.57
CA ALA A 626 -7.52 27.73 -5.26
C ALA A 626 -8.32 29.05 -5.11
N ARG A 627 -8.11 30.03 -6.00
CA ARG A 627 -8.79 31.34 -6.00
C ARG A 627 -9.93 31.44 -7.01
N ALA A 628 -9.99 30.49 -7.95
CA ALA A 628 -11.00 30.41 -8.99
C ALA A 628 -12.15 29.52 -8.51
#